data_AF-A0A7W0L9R8-F1
#
_entry.id   AF-A0A7W0L9R8-F1
#
_cell.length_a   1.000
_cell.length_b   1.000
_cell.length_c   1.000
_cell.angle_alpha   90.00
_cell.angle_beta   90.00
_cell.angle_gamma   90.00
#
_symmetry.space_group_name_H-M   'P 1'
#
loop_
_entity.id
_entity.type
_entity.pdbx_description
1 polymer ?
#
loop_
_entity_poly.entity_id
_entity_poly.type
_entity_poly.pdbx_seq_one_letter_code
_entity_poly.pdbx_strand_id
1 'polypeptide(L)'
;MSTPPVFSLFGDIVVSGRWRAADEVRVRTVFGDAKLDLAEAISDDDVLHLRCATTFGDISVQVPAGVEVELTGLSVFGDRRLELAPLPRITGSPLIRLHASTVFGDVRVRSAGVPQVASLWRRALDRLSPPPPTALPHRPRQGPSDASSVEQR
;
A
#
# COMPACT_ATOMS: atom_id res chain seq x y z
N MET A 1 29.31 2.94 -0.87
CA MET A 1 30.01 3.23 -2.15
C MET A 1 28.92 3.64 -3.12
N SER A 2 28.71 4.94 -3.32
CA SER A 2 27.50 5.48 -3.99
C SER A 2 27.33 4.89 -5.40
N THR A 3 26.18 4.28 -5.68
CA THR A 3 25.86 3.77 -7.03
C THR A 3 25.71 4.95 -8.00
N PRO A 4 26.29 4.88 -9.22
CA PRO A 4 26.08 5.89 -10.23
C PRO A 4 24.58 6.03 -10.55
N PRO A 5 24.06 7.25 -10.76
CA PRO A 5 22.65 7.46 -10.99
C PRO A 5 22.18 6.79 -12.29
N VAL A 6 21.01 6.16 -12.26
CA VAL A 6 20.31 5.71 -13.46
C VAL A 6 19.46 6.87 -13.98
N PHE A 7 19.65 7.24 -15.25
CA PHE A 7 19.00 8.38 -15.88
C PHE A 7 18.38 8.00 -17.23
N SER A 8 17.16 8.50 -17.50
CA SER A 8 16.50 8.40 -18.79
C SER A 8 15.90 9.74 -19.21
N LEU A 9 16.00 10.09 -20.49
CA LEU A 9 15.37 11.29 -21.05
C LEU A 9 13.91 11.03 -21.45
N PHE A 10 13.66 9.88 -22.08
CA PHE A 10 12.34 9.41 -22.50
C PHE A 10 12.20 7.93 -22.16
N GLY A 11 11.10 7.57 -21.50
CA GLY A 11 10.75 6.20 -21.14
C GLY A 11 10.92 5.89 -19.66
N ASP A 12 10.44 4.71 -19.28
CA ASP A 12 10.36 4.29 -17.89
C ASP A 12 11.66 3.66 -17.38
N ILE A 13 11.97 3.90 -16.11
CA ILE A 13 12.98 3.14 -15.36
C ILE A 13 12.24 2.16 -14.45
N VAL A 14 12.45 0.87 -14.67
CA VAL A 14 11.87 -0.21 -13.86
C VAL A 14 12.99 -1.00 -13.20
N VAL A 15 12.97 -1.07 -11.87
CA VAL A 15 13.87 -1.90 -11.07
C VAL A 15 13.01 -2.89 -10.29
N SER A 16 13.15 -4.18 -10.56
CA SER A 16 12.29 -5.22 -9.98
C SER A 16 13.00 -6.57 -9.84
N GLY A 17 12.41 -7.47 -9.06
CA GLY A 17 12.95 -8.80 -8.77
C GLY A 17 14.10 -8.75 -7.76
N ARG A 18 14.94 -9.78 -7.74
CA ARG A 18 16.08 -9.85 -6.82
C ARG A 18 17.25 -8.98 -7.29
N TRP A 19 17.55 -7.93 -6.56
CA TRP A 19 18.72 -7.07 -6.78
C TRP A 19 19.37 -6.66 -5.47
N ARG A 20 20.64 -6.27 -5.52
CA ARG A 20 21.38 -5.77 -4.35
C ARG A 20 21.32 -4.25 -4.36
N ALA A 21 20.65 -3.67 -3.38
CA ALA A 21 20.64 -2.23 -3.21
C ALA A 21 21.97 -1.78 -2.60
N ALA A 22 22.55 -0.73 -3.17
CA ALA A 22 23.64 -0.03 -2.52
C ALA A 22 23.11 0.89 -1.42
N ASP A 23 24.03 1.40 -0.59
CA ASP A 23 23.79 2.42 0.42
C ASP A 23 22.96 3.60 -0.09
N GLU A 24 23.16 3.99 -1.36
CA GLU A 24 22.39 5.02 -2.04
C GLU A 24 22.00 4.63 -3.48
N VAL A 25 20.69 4.68 -3.75
CA VAL A 25 20.10 4.46 -5.08
C VAL A 25 19.55 5.79 -5.62
N ARG A 26 19.94 6.14 -6.85
CA ARG A 26 19.50 7.38 -7.51
C ARG A 26 18.87 7.08 -8.86
N VAL A 27 17.62 7.50 -9.04
CA VAL A 27 16.84 7.32 -10.28
C VAL A 27 16.29 8.66 -10.73
N ARG A 28 16.50 9.00 -12.01
CA ARG A 28 16.03 10.26 -12.59
C ARG A 28 15.46 10.10 -14.00
N THR A 29 14.30 10.69 -14.25
CA THR A 29 13.70 10.77 -15.60
C THR A 29 13.28 12.19 -15.94
N VAL A 30 13.21 12.51 -17.24
CA VAL A 30 12.57 13.76 -17.69
C VAL A 30 11.14 13.47 -18.13
N PHE A 31 10.96 12.50 -19.03
CA PHE A 31 9.65 11.97 -19.42
C PHE A 31 9.60 10.47 -19.19
N GLY A 32 8.67 10.01 -18.35
CA GLY A 32 8.46 8.61 -18.01
C GLY A 32 8.52 8.34 -16.51
N ASP A 33 8.12 7.12 -16.15
CA ASP A 33 7.93 6.74 -14.75
C ASP A 33 9.20 6.16 -14.13
N ALA A 34 9.35 6.33 -12.82
CA ALA A 34 10.32 5.60 -12.00
C ALA A 34 9.59 4.57 -11.13
N LYS A 35 9.75 3.29 -11.46
CA LYS A 35 9.10 2.15 -10.79
C LYS A 35 10.16 1.30 -10.09
N LEU A 36 10.20 1.35 -8.76
CA LEU A 36 11.18 0.61 -7.95
C LEU A 36 10.44 -0.39 -7.06
N ASP A 37 10.77 -1.68 -7.20
CA ASP A 37 10.34 -2.73 -6.30
C ASP A 37 11.49 -3.15 -5.40
N LEU A 38 11.37 -2.77 -4.13
CA LEU A 38 12.28 -3.13 -3.05
C LEU A 38 11.85 -4.40 -2.32
N ALA A 39 10.71 -5.02 -2.67
CA ALA A 39 10.20 -6.20 -1.97
C ALA A 39 11.18 -7.39 -2.00
N GLU A 40 11.92 -7.51 -3.10
CA GLU A 40 12.96 -8.53 -3.31
C GLU A 40 14.38 -7.96 -3.25
N ALA A 41 14.54 -6.69 -2.85
CA ALA A 41 15.84 -6.06 -2.74
C ALA A 41 16.60 -6.56 -1.51
N ILE A 42 17.91 -6.79 -1.69
CA ILE A 42 18.83 -7.15 -0.61
C ILE A 42 19.62 -5.90 -0.25
N SER A 43 19.52 -5.48 1.01
CA SER A 43 20.33 -4.41 1.61
C SER A 43 21.06 -4.99 2.81
N ASP A 44 22.37 -4.78 2.88
CA ASP A 44 23.17 -5.12 4.06
C ASP A 44 23.22 -3.94 5.06
N ASP A 45 22.69 -2.78 4.66
CA ASP A 45 22.69 -1.54 5.45
C ASP A 45 21.42 -1.36 6.28
N ASP A 46 21.57 -0.81 7.50
CA ASP A 46 20.46 -0.45 8.39
C ASP A 46 19.57 0.67 7.84
N VAL A 47 20.13 1.51 6.97
CA VAL A 47 19.46 2.63 6.32
C VAL A 47 19.72 2.59 4.84
N LEU A 48 18.65 2.59 4.04
CA LEU A 48 18.71 2.60 2.60
C LEU A 48 18.27 3.97 2.06
N HIS A 49 19.16 4.69 1.37
CA HIS A 49 18.84 5.99 0.80
C HIS A 49 18.36 5.86 -0.65
N LEU A 50 17.12 6.28 -0.92
CA LEU A 50 16.56 6.38 -2.26
C LEU A 50 16.35 7.84 -2.66
N ARG A 51 16.86 8.23 -3.83
CA ARG A 51 16.58 9.52 -4.45
C ARG A 51 15.94 9.32 -5.81
N CYS A 52 14.67 9.68 -5.94
CA CYS A 52 13.92 9.59 -7.17
C CYS A 52 13.50 11.00 -7.62
N ALA A 53 13.73 11.34 -8.90
CA ALA A 53 13.21 12.58 -9.45
C ALA A 53 12.68 12.40 -10.87
N THR A 54 11.50 12.94 -11.17
CA THR A 54 10.96 13.00 -12.53
C THR A 54 10.46 14.42 -12.83
N THR A 55 10.48 14.81 -14.11
CA THR A 55 9.85 16.07 -14.54
C THR A 55 8.40 15.81 -14.96
N PHE A 56 8.18 14.80 -15.79
CA PHE A 56 6.87 14.32 -16.23
C PHE A 56 6.79 12.81 -16.05
N GLY A 57 5.92 12.37 -15.16
CA GLY A 57 5.69 10.96 -14.87
C GLY A 57 5.55 10.68 -13.38
N ASP A 58 5.24 9.43 -13.06
CA ASP A 58 5.00 8.99 -11.70
C ASP A 58 6.25 8.38 -11.07
N ILE A 59 6.37 8.50 -9.74
CA ILE A 59 7.32 7.74 -8.94
C ILE A 59 6.53 6.72 -8.14
N SER A 60 6.74 5.45 -8.42
CA SER A 60 6.11 4.33 -7.71
C SER A 60 7.18 3.49 -7.02
N VAL A 61 7.10 3.39 -5.70
CA VAL A 61 8.03 2.60 -4.88
C VAL A 61 7.23 1.55 -4.11
N GLN A 62 7.55 0.28 -4.34
CA GLN A 62 7.04 -0.83 -3.56
C GLN A 62 8.10 -1.24 -2.54
N VAL A 63 7.73 -1.42 -1.28
CA VAL A 63 8.63 -1.77 -0.18
C VAL A 63 8.21 -3.08 0.49
N PRO A 64 9.13 -3.86 1.10
CA PRO A 64 8.73 -5.05 1.85
C PRO A 64 7.75 -4.71 2.99
N ALA A 65 6.85 -5.64 3.33
CA ALA A 65 5.96 -5.45 4.48
C ALA A 65 6.78 -5.39 5.79
N GLY A 66 6.42 -4.48 6.70
CA GLY A 66 7.11 -4.34 8.00
C GLY A 66 8.45 -3.58 7.93
N VAL A 67 8.72 -2.87 6.84
CA VAL A 67 9.78 -1.84 6.81
C VAL A 67 9.20 -0.47 7.13
N GLU A 68 10.06 0.41 7.64
CA GLU A 68 9.74 1.80 7.89
C GLU A 68 10.22 2.66 6.72
N VAL A 69 9.43 3.68 6.35
CA VAL A 69 9.78 4.59 5.25
C VAL A 69 9.64 6.04 5.70
N GLU A 70 10.73 6.79 5.59
CA GLU A 70 10.75 8.24 5.68
C GLU A 70 10.62 8.83 4.28
N LEU A 71 9.43 9.33 3.92
CA LEU A 71 9.19 9.99 2.63
C LEU A 71 9.41 11.51 2.74
N THR A 72 10.33 12.03 1.93
CA THR A 72 10.67 13.45 1.80
C THR A 72 10.63 13.91 0.33
N GLY A 73 10.80 15.21 0.09
CA GLY A 73 10.73 15.84 -1.24
C GLY A 73 9.35 16.42 -1.56
N LEU A 74 9.12 16.79 -2.82
CA LEU A 74 7.97 17.58 -3.24
C LEU A 74 7.29 17.04 -4.51
N SER A 75 5.98 17.20 -4.63
CA SER A 75 5.26 17.04 -5.89
C SER A 75 4.62 18.39 -6.20
N VAL A 76 4.94 19.00 -7.34
CA VAL A 76 4.41 20.33 -7.69
C VAL A 76 2.97 20.21 -8.19
N PHE A 77 2.75 19.34 -9.18
CA PHE A 77 1.43 19.01 -9.72
C PHE A 77 1.19 17.50 -9.63
N GLY A 78 0.30 17.11 -8.72
CA GLY A 78 -0.05 15.71 -8.47
C GLY A 78 -0.15 15.42 -6.97
N ASP A 79 -0.36 14.16 -6.63
CA ASP A 79 -0.54 13.70 -5.26
C ASP A 79 0.72 13.04 -4.70
N ARG A 80 0.78 12.98 -3.36
CA ARG A 80 1.77 12.20 -2.61
C ARG A 80 1.06 11.25 -1.67
N ARG A 81 1.32 9.95 -1.81
CA ARG A 81 0.71 8.90 -0.99
C ARG A 81 1.77 7.97 -0.42
N LEU A 82 1.72 7.77 0.89
CA LEU A 82 2.51 6.78 1.62
C LEU A 82 1.53 5.80 2.29
N GLU A 83 1.43 4.60 1.74
CA GLU A 83 0.46 3.57 2.12
C GLU A 83 1.22 2.32 2.57
N LEU A 84 1.63 2.29 3.84
CA LEU A 84 2.30 1.14 4.43
C LEU A 84 1.31 0.23 5.14
N ALA A 85 1.53 -1.08 5.07
CA ALA A 85 0.78 -2.05 5.85
C ALA A 85 0.87 -1.71 7.35
N PRO A 86 -0.23 -1.89 8.11
CA PRO A 86 -0.28 -1.60 9.55
C PRO A 86 0.42 -2.70 10.35
N LEU A 87 1.70 -2.90 10.09
CA LEU A 87 2.55 -3.89 10.74
C LEU A 87 3.65 -3.17 11.53
N PRO A 88 4.05 -3.71 12.70
CA PRO A 88 5.23 -3.20 13.38
C PRO A 88 6.46 -3.39 12.50
N ARG A 89 7.47 -2.53 12.70
CA ARG A 89 8.76 -2.70 12.04
C ARG A 89 9.38 -4.03 12.45
N ILE A 90 9.81 -4.80 11.46
CA ILE A 90 10.51 -6.07 11.66
C ILE A 90 11.95 -5.77 12.12
N THR A 91 12.41 -6.45 13.17
CA THR A 91 13.80 -6.35 13.63
C THR A 91 14.77 -6.72 12.52
N GLY A 92 15.77 -5.87 12.28
CA GLY A 92 16.75 -6.06 11.19
C GLY A 92 16.26 -5.63 9.81
N SER A 93 15.04 -5.09 9.69
CA SER A 93 14.59 -4.47 8.45
C SER A 93 15.20 -3.07 8.28
N PRO A 94 15.60 -2.68 7.05
CA PRO A 94 16.20 -1.37 6.83
C PRO A 94 15.17 -0.25 7.00
N LEU A 95 15.63 0.89 7.48
CA LEU A 95 14.90 2.15 7.36
C LEU A 95 15.09 2.70 5.95
N ILE A 96 14.01 2.90 5.20
CA ILE A 96 14.08 3.46 3.85
C ILE A 96 13.91 4.97 3.91
N ARG A 97 14.95 5.71 3.55
CA ARG A 97 14.90 7.17 3.38
C ARG A 97 14.67 7.52 1.94
N LEU A 98 13.42 7.78 1.58
CA LEU A 98 13.01 8.11 0.22
C LEU A 98 12.89 9.63 0.04
N HIS A 99 13.76 10.21 -0.77
CA HIS A 99 13.62 11.56 -1.29
C HIS A 99 13.06 11.52 -2.71
N ALA A 100 11.75 11.72 -2.85
CA ALA A 100 11.05 11.67 -4.13
C ALA A 100 10.55 13.04 -4.56
N SER A 101 10.88 13.48 -5.79
CA SER A 101 10.43 14.76 -6.33
C SER A 101 9.85 14.64 -7.74
N THR A 102 8.69 15.22 -7.99
CA THR A 102 8.08 15.29 -9.33
C THR A 102 7.54 16.68 -9.62
N VAL A 103 7.64 17.14 -10.88
CA VAL A 103 6.98 18.38 -11.32
C VAL A 103 5.55 18.08 -11.74
N PHE A 104 5.34 17.11 -12.64
CA PHE A 104 4.03 16.64 -13.08
C PHE A 104 3.91 15.13 -12.91
N GLY A 105 3.10 14.70 -11.95
CA GLY A 105 2.80 13.29 -11.68
C GLY A 105 2.68 13.01 -10.19
N ASP A 106 2.42 11.74 -9.86
CA ASP A 106 2.19 11.28 -8.51
C ASP A 106 3.44 10.65 -7.89
N VAL A 107 3.55 10.73 -6.57
CA VAL A 107 4.47 9.89 -5.78
C VAL A 107 3.65 8.91 -4.96
N ARG A 108 3.88 7.61 -5.19
CA ARG A 108 3.17 6.53 -4.50
C ARG A 108 4.18 5.57 -3.88
N VAL A 109 4.07 5.39 -2.57
CA VAL A 109 4.84 4.41 -1.82
C VAL A 109 3.89 3.41 -1.21
N ARG A 110 4.09 2.13 -1.49
CA ARG A 110 3.23 1.05 -1.00
C ARG A 110 4.03 -0.08 -0.42
N SER A 111 3.56 -0.66 0.67
CA SER A 111 4.07 -1.98 1.08
C SER A 111 3.58 -3.05 0.10
N ALA A 112 4.46 -3.96 -0.30
CA ALA A 112 4.07 -5.22 -0.90
C ALA A 112 3.11 -5.93 0.07
N GLY A 113 1.94 -6.35 -0.43
CA GLY A 113 1.06 -7.19 0.37
C GLY A 113 1.80 -8.48 0.77
N VAL A 114 1.46 -9.06 1.92
CA VAL A 114 1.82 -10.45 2.23
C VAL A 114 1.52 -11.29 0.97
N PRO A 115 2.45 -12.12 0.47
CA PRO A 115 2.39 -12.71 -0.86
C PRO A 115 1.00 -13.24 -1.21
N GLN A 116 0.60 -13.05 -2.47
CA GLN A 116 -0.75 -13.23 -3.05
C GLN A 116 -1.51 -14.51 -2.65
N VAL A 117 -0.82 -15.52 -2.14
CA VAL A 117 -1.41 -16.69 -1.47
C VAL A 117 -2.38 -16.29 -0.37
N ALA A 118 -2.05 -15.31 0.48
CA ALA A 118 -2.91 -14.91 1.59
C ALA A 118 -4.24 -14.27 1.14
N SER A 119 -4.24 -13.52 0.03
CA SER A 119 -5.46 -12.89 -0.51
C SER A 119 -6.33 -13.86 -1.30
N LEU A 120 -5.72 -14.84 -1.98
CA LEU A 120 -6.45 -15.93 -2.64
C LEU A 120 -7.16 -16.83 -1.62
N TRP A 121 -6.48 -17.22 -0.54
CA TRP A 121 -7.10 -18.00 0.53
C TRP A 121 -8.20 -17.24 1.25
N ARG A 122 -8.05 -15.92 1.47
CA ARG A 122 -9.12 -15.11 2.09
C ARG A 122 -10.39 -15.11 1.23
N ARG A 123 -10.27 -14.93 -0.09
CA ARG A 123 -11.42 -15.04 -1.02
C ARG A 123 -12.00 -16.46 -1.10
N ALA A 124 -11.18 -17.50 -0.91
CA ALA A 124 -11.65 -18.87 -0.85
C ALA A 124 -12.40 -19.17 0.46
N LEU A 125 -11.94 -18.63 1.60
CA LEU A 125 -12.57 -18.76 2.91
C LEU A 125 -13.88 -17.96 3.01
N ASP A 126 -13.94 -16.78 2.40
CA ASP A 126 -15.16 -15.96 2.33
C ASP A 126 -16.28 -16.68 1.57
N ARG A 127 -15.93 -17.50 0.57
CA ARG A 127 -16.90 -18.34 -0.18
C ARG A 127 -17.40 -19.55 0.61
N LEU A 128 -16.64 -20.01 1.59
CA LEU A 128 -17.00 -21.14 2.46
C LEU A 128 -17.74 -20.71 3.72
N SER A 129 -17.78 -19.41 4.00
CA SER A 129 -18.51 -18.88 5.14
C SER A 129 -20.02 -18.96 4.85
N PRO A 130 -20.83 -19.55 5.75
CA PRO A 130 -22.28 -19.60 5.56
C PRO A 130 -22.85 -18.18 5.51
N PRO A 131 -23.91 -17.93 4.72
CA PRO A 131 -24.56 -16.63 4.68
C PRO A 131 -25.00 -16.21 6.09
N PRO A 132 -24.95 -14.89 6.42
CA PRO A 132 -25.41 -14.41 7.71
C PRO A 132 -26.86 -14.87 7.92
N PRO A 133 -27.23 -15.36 9.12
CA PRO A 133 -28.57 -15.86 9.37
C PRO A 133 -29.58 -14.75 9.07
N THR A 134 -30.49 -15.02 8.14
CA THR A 134 -31.59 -14.13 7.80
C THR A 134 -32.32 -13.77 9.08
N ALA A 135 -32.32 -12.49 9.45
CA ALA A 135 -33.11 -12.00 10.57
C ALA A 135 -34.58 -12.39 10.33
N LEU A 136 -35.10 -13.29 11.15
CA LEU A 136 -36.52 -13.65 11.11
C LEU A 136 -37.34 -12.37 11.31
N PRO A 137 -38.43 -12.16 10.55
CA PRO A 137 -39.29 -11.00 10.77
C PRO A 137 -39.77 -11.00 12.22
N HIS A 138 -39.53 -9.88 12.90
CA HIS A 138 -39.98 -9.65 14.26
C HIS A 138 -41.50 -9.77 14.28
N ARG A 139 -42.02 -10.85 14.87
CA ARG A 139 -43.46 -11.02 15.06
C ARG A 139 -43.94 -9.87 15.95
N PRO A 140 -44.87 -9.00 15.50
CA PRO A 140 -45.37 -7.93 16.35
C PRO A 140 -45.98 -8.54 17.60
N ARG A 141 -45.56 -8.03 18.77
CA ARG A 141 -46.12 -8.39 20.08
C ARG A 141 -47.63 -8.12 20.02
N GLN A 142 -48.44 -9.17 20.08
CA GLN A 142 -49.86 -9.00 20.36
C GLN A 142 -49.98 -8.47 21.79
N GLY A 143 -50.49 -7.24 21.93
CA GLY A 143 -50.81 -6.64 23.22
C GLY A 143 -51.92 -7.43 23.94
N PRO A 144 -52.04 -7.28 25.26
CA PRO A 144 -53.01 -8.03 26.05
C PRO A 144 -54.43 -7.71 25.56
N SER A 145 -55.21 -8.76 25.27
CA SER A 145 -56.62 -8.63 24.92
C SER A 145 -57.38 -8.14 26.15
N ASP A 146 -57.88 -6.91 26.10
CA ASP A 146 -58.81 -6.39 27.09
C ASP A 146 -60.08 -7.26 27.09
N ALA A 147 -60.20 -8.06 28.15
CA ALA A 147 -61.44 -8.71 28.54
C ALA A 147 -62.21 -7.75 29.45
N SER A 148 -63.07 -6.93 28.84
CA SER A 148 -64.10 -6.08 29.48
C SER A 148 -64.87 -5.44 28.34
N SER A 149 -66.19 -5.54 28.17
CA SER A 149 -67.30 -5.80 29.06
C SER A 149 -68.42 -6.39 28.18
N VAL A 150 -69.19 -7.39 28.61
CA VAL A 150 -70.41 -7.19 29.39
C VAL A 150 -71.18 -5.97 28.88
N GLU A 151 -72.29 -6.21 28.17
CA GLU A 151 -73.62 -5.73 28.58
C GLU A 151 -74.54 -5.28 27.43
N GLN A 152 -75.80 -5.75 27.51
CA GLN A 152 -77.04 -5.17 26.93
C GLN A 152 -77.21 -5.27 25.40
N ARG A 153 -78.36 -5.67 24.83
CA ARG A 153 -79.65 -6.16 25.30
C ARG A 153 -80.41 -6.62 24.05
#